data_AF-A0A127Q1V3-F1
#
_entry.id   AF-A0A127Q1V3-F1
#
_cell.length_a   1.000
_cell.length_b   1.000
_cell.length_c   1.000
_cell.angle_alpha   90.00
_cell.angle_beta   90.00
_cell.angle_gamma   90.00
#
_symmetry.space_group_name_H-M   'P 1'
#
loop_
_entity.id
_entity.type
_entity.pdbx_description
1 polymer ?
#
loop_
_entity_poly.entity_id
_entity_poly.type
_entity_poly.pdbx_seq_one_letter_code
_entity_poly.pdbx_strand_id
1 'polypeptide(L)'
;MNAIIAEADAEQALPEDGAVLISVAPGPAAAAPRRRAKTPERDTRVTAQPGFVLHSYPHRETSLIIDVFTRDYGRIALVAKGAKRPLSKLRGVLQTFQPLSLSWSGKSEIRTLIAAEWVGGLLPLEKSALLCGFYLNELLVKLVARDDPHAVLFNHYVTTLNQLAHLEPAPIVLRQFERALLKQTGVAGDFTRCTSSRQPVDPVESYVVDPERGPRLARAADAWPRVSGKTLLDMEREDYSDPVTQTQSKVLMRFLLAHHLGGAPLNTRQILIDLMQL
;
A
#
# COMPACT_ATOMS: atom_id res chain seq x y z
N MET A 1 -61.54 -31.95 -0.26
CA MET A 1 -62.21 -32.14 1.04
C MET A 1 -62.59 -30.74 1.55
N ASN A 2 -63.87 -30.40 1.36
CA ASN A 2 -64.72 -29.33 1.93
C ASN A 2 -64.12 -27.91 2.13
N ALA A 3 -64.48 -26.87 1.35
CA ALA A 3 -65.79 -26.16 1.24
C ALA A 3 -66.07 -25.29 2.50
N ILE A 4 -66.43 -23.99 2.47
CA ILE A 4 -67.67 -23.42 1.89
C ILE A 4 -67.75 -21.87 2.13
N ILE A 5 -68.22 -21.10 1.11
CA ILE A 5 -69.16 -19.93 1.05
C ILE A 5 -68.70 -18.56 1.67
N ALA A 6 -68.52 -17.45 0.94
CA ALA A 6 -69.45 -16.51 0.23
C ALA A 6 -70.36 -15.69 1.19
N GLU A 7 -70.83 -14.46 0.99
CA GLU A 7 -70.87 -13.47 -0.10
C GLU A 7 -71.47 -12.15 0.48
N ALA A 8 -71.26 -11.01 -0.20
CA ALA A 8 -72.17 -9.85 -0.34
C ALA A 8 -72.52 -8.94 0.87
N ASP A 9 -72.90 -7.68 0.73
CA ASP A 9 -72.59 -6.54 -0.16
C ASP A 9 -73.35 -5.31 0.43
N ALA A 10 -72.92 -4.09 0.06
CA ALA A 10 -73.73 -2.87 -0.09
C ALA A 10 -74.41 -2.13 1.11
N GLU A 11 -73.90 -0.93 1.37
CA GLU A 11 -74.56 0.38 1.09
C GLU A 11 -75.25 1.22 2.20
N GLN A 12 -74.69 2.44 2.36
CA GLN A 12 -75.26 3.78 2.67
C GLN A 12 -76.08 4.08 3.95
N ALA A 13 -75.64 5.14 4.67
CA ALA A 13 -76.35 6.42 4.88
C ALA A 13 -76.14 7.01 6.31
N LEU A 14 -75.68 8.27 6.37
CA LEU A 14 -75.72 9.21 7.51
C LEU A 14 -77.16 9.75 7.68
N PRO A 15 -77.63 10.26 8.85
CA PRO A 15 -77.19 11.56 9.39
C PRO A 15 -77.18 11.78 10.93
N GLU A 16 -76.38 12.78 11.29
CA GLU A 16 -76.55 13.90 12.25
C GLU A 16 -76.83 13.75 13.76
N ASP A 17 -76.06 14.63 14.44
CA ASP A 17 -76.35 15.46 15.61
C ASP A 17 -76.09 14.96 17.03
N GLY A 18 -75.28 15.75 17.75
CA GLY A 18 -74.95 15.53 19.15
C GLY A 18 -73.68 16.25 19.59
N ALA A 19 -73.63 17.57 19.42
CA ALA A 19 -72.57 18.42 19.95
C ALA A 19 -72.49 18.35 21.48
N VAL A 20 -71.29 18.11 22.03
CA VAL A 20 -70.94 18.53 23.40
C VAL A 20 -69.57 19.19 23.38
N LEU A 21 -69.59 20.48 23.71
CA LEU A 21 -68.45 21.38 23.83
C LEU A 21 -67.58 21.00 25.02
N ILE A 22 -66.28 20.77 24.79
CA ILE A 22 -65.27 20.84 25.86
C ILE A 22 -64.10 21.72 25.40
N SER A 23 -63.86 22.72 26.23
CA SER A 23 -62.84 23.77 26.21
C SER A 23 -61.43 23.30 25.80
N VAL A 24 -60.83 24.00 24.84
CA VAL A 24 -59.40 23.88 24.47
C VAL A 24 -58.63 25.04 25.12
N ALA A 25 -57.70 24.72 26.02
CA ALA A 25 -56.68 25.65 26.49
C ALA A 25 -55.48 25.64 25.51
N PRO A 26 -54.79 26.78 25.31
CA PRO A 26 -53.70 26.88 24.35
C PRO A 26 -52.41 26.21 24.88
N GLY A 27 -51.86 25.29 24.10
CA GLY A 27 -50.56 24.66 24.38
C GLY A 27 -49.38 25.62 24.11
N PRO A 28 -48.25 25.50 24.85
CA PRO A 28 -47.10 26.39 24.65
C PRO A 28 -46.33 26.05 23.37
N ALA A 29 -45.75 27.09 22.79
CA ALA A 29 -45.01 27.13 21.53
C ALA A 29 -43.85 26.12 21.44
N ALA A 30 -43.67 25.56 20.23
CA ALA A 30 -42.60 24.64 19.86
C ALA A 30 -41.20 25.25 20.08
N ALA A 31 -40.36 24.54 20.84
CA ALA A 31 -38.96 24.88 21.02
C ALA A 31 -38.11 24.45 19.81
N ALA A 32 -37.31 25.39 19.28
CA ALA A 32 -36.34 25.16 18.20
C ALA A 32 -35.31 24.06 18.56
N PRO A 33 -34.77 23.33 17.58
CA PRO A 33 -33.88 22.21 17.84
C PRO A 33 -32.56 22.70 18.43
N ARG A 34 -32.25 22.26 19.65
CA ARG A 34 -30.93 22.49 20.28
C ARG A 34 -29.85 21.79 19.44
N ARG A 35 -28.92 22.59 18.91
CA ARG A 35 -27.74 22.15 18.19
C ARG A 35 -26.93 21.21 19.10
N ARG A 36 -26.97 19.90 18.84
CA ARG A 36 -26.16 18.89 19.54
C ARG A 36 -24.69 19.30 19.41
N ALA A 37 -24.07 19.67 20.53
CA ALA A 37 -22.62 19.82 20.59
C ALA A 37 -21.99 18.46 20.26
N LYS A 38 -21.21 18.40 19.17
CA LYS A 38 -20.39 17.22 18.86
C LYS A 38 -19.45 17.00 20.05
N THR A 39 -19.60 15.87 20.73
CA THR A 39 -18.56 15.35 21.62
C THR A 39 -17.25 15.33 20.83
N PRO A 40 -16.15 15.91 21.32
CA PRO A 40 -14.88 15.84 20.60
C PRO A 40 -14.46 14.37 20.58
N GLU A 41 -14.56 13.74 19.41
CA GLU A 41 -13.95 12.42 19.19
C GLU A 41 -12.48 12.55 19.60
N ARG A 42 -12.04 11.73 20.56
CA ARG A 42 -10.63 11.68 20.96
C ARG A 42 -9.80 11.39 19.70
N ASP A 43 -9.10 12.42 19.25
CA ASP A 43 -8.24 12.40 18.09
C ASP A 43 -7.15 11.35 18.34
N THR A 44 -7.13 10.26 17.56
CA THR A 44 -6.11 9.22 17.71
C THR A 44 -4.78 9.82 17.30
N ARG A 45 -3.97 10.12 18.30
CA ARG A 45 -2.63 10.66 18.13
C ARG A 45 -1.64 9.51 18.14
N VAL A 46 -0.79 9.48 17.12
CA VAL A 46 0.31 8.54 16.98
C VAL A 46 1.61 9.32 17.11
N THR A 47 2.57 8.79 17.86
CA THR A 47 3.82 9.48 18.17
C THR A 47 5.03 8.64 17.82
N ALA A 48 6.09 9.32 17.38
CA ALA A 48 7.44 8.80 17.18
C ALA A 48 7.53 7.49 16.39
N GLN A 49 6.76 7.37 15.30
CA GLN A 49 6.76 6.19 14.45
C GLN A 49 7.90 6.24 13.44
N PRO A 50 8.71 5.18 13.34
CA PRO A 50 9.70 5.05 12.28
C PRO A 50 9.03 5.08 10.92
N GLY A 51 9.55 5.93 10.02
CA GLY A 51 9.03 6.04 8.67
C GLY A 51 9.96 6.73 7.69
N PHE A 52 9.62 6.60 6.41
CA PHE A 52 10.32 7.25 5.30
C PHE A 52 9.31 7.98 4.42
N VAL A 53 9.69 9.14 3.90
CA VAL A 53 8.93 9.77 2.81
C VAL A 53 9.14 8.99 1.54
N LEU A 54 8.05 8.50 0.93
CA LEU A 54 8.05 7.88 -0.38
C LEU A 54 7.94 8.93 -1.49
N HIS A 55 7.03 9.88 -1.30
CA HIS A 55 6.76 10.95 -2.25
C HIS A 55 6.18 12.19 -1.55
N SER A 56 6.37 13.37 -2.15
CA SER A 56 5.77 14.61 -1.67
C SER A 56 5.15 15.43 -2.82
N TYR A 57 4.01 16.04 -2.54
CA TYR A 57 3.27 16.87 -3.50
C TYR A 57 2.96 18.24 -2.87
N PRO A 58 3.13 19.36 -3.60
CA PRO A 58 2.65 20.66 -3.16
C PRO A 58 1.15 20.63 -2.84
N HIS A 59 0.77 21.14 -1.66
CA HIS A 59 -0.64 21.22 -1.25
C HIS A 59 -0.94 22.60 -0.65
N ARG A 60 -1.87 23.34 -1.26
CA ARG A 60 -2.14 24.74 -0.92
C ARG A 60 -0.86 25.60 -1.01
N GLU A 61 -0.96 26.83 -0.54
CA GLU A 61 0.14 27.79 -0.61
C GLU A 61 1.35 27.35 0.21
N THR A 62 1.15 26.91 1.46
CA THR A 62 2.24 26.67 2.41
C THR A 62 2.43 25.22 2.86
N SER A 63 1.63 24.26 2.37
CA SER A 63 1.64 22.87 2.88
C SER A 63 2.14 21.86 1.84
N LEU A 64 2.49 20.67 2.31
CA LEU A 64 2.76 19.50 1.48
C LEU A 64 1.81 18.37 1.86
N ILE A 65 1.43 17.54 0.90
CA ILE A 65 0.97 16.18 1.19
C ILE A 65 2.18 15.27 0.97
N ILE A 66 2.47 14.42 1.95
CA ILE A 66 3.52 13.41 1.87
C ILE A 66 2.89 12.02 1.94
N ASP A 67 3.32 11.12 1.07
CA ASP A 67 3.08 9.69 1.20
C ASP A 67 4.29 9.10 1.95
N VAL A 68 4.03 8.44 3.07
CA VAL A 68 5.08 7.88 3.93
C VAL A 68 4.85 6.39 4.14
N PHE A 69 5.94 5.63 4.17
CA PHE A 69 5.92 4.24 4.60
C PHE A 69 6.40 4.17 6.04
N THR A 70 5.55 3.66 6.93
CA THR A 70 5.80 3.56 8.36
C THR A 70 5.83 2.10 8.78
N ARG A 71 6.62 1.79 9.81
CA ARG A 71 6.82 0.41 10.26
C ARG A 71 5.52 -0.25 10.71
N ASP A 72 4.77 0.43 11.57
CA ASP A 72 3.65 -0.17 12.31
C ASP A 72 2.28 0.25 11.78
N TYR A 73 2.21 1.20 10.85
CA TYR A 73 0.96 1.69 10.27
C TYR A 73 0.94 1.61 8.74
N GLY A 74 1.97 1.01 8.13
CA GLY A 74 2.04 0.83 6.70
C GLY A 74 2.19 2.15 5.94
N ARG A 75 1.63 2.19 4.73
CA ARG A 75 1.65 3.37 3.88
C ARG A 75 0.52 4.34 4.26
N ILE A 76 0.86 5.59 4.58
CA ILE A 76 -0.11 6.60 5.03
C ILE A 76 0.14 7.94 4.35
N ALA A 77 -0.93 8.70 4.12
CA ALA A 77 -0.84 10.07 3.61
C ALA A 77 -0.95 11.08 4.74
N LEU A 78 0.01 12.02 4.80
CA LEU A 78 0.06 13.07 5.82
C LEU A 78 0.06 14.46 5.18
N VAL A 79 -0.71 15.40 5.74
CA VAL A 79 -0.59 16.83 5.44
C VAL A 79 0.40 17.50 6.39
N ALA A 80 1.48 18.03 5.82
CA ALA A 80 2.51 18.79 6.51
C ALA A 80 2.23 20.30 6.36
N LYS A 81 1.50 20.86 7.33
CA LYS A 81 1.09 22.28 7.31
C LYS A 81 2.31 23.19 7.49
N GLY A 82 2.43 24.20 6.63
CA GLY A 82 3.53 25.17 6.72
C GLY A 82 4.90 24.62 6.30
N ALA A 83 4.99 23.40 5.76
CA ALA A 83 6.24 22.78 5.33
C ALA A 83 6.97 23.55 4.21
N LYS A 84 6.25 24.34 3.41
CA LYS A 84 6.84 25.15 2.33
C LYS A 84 7.38 26.52 2.79
N ARG A 85 7.14 26.92 4.05
CA ARG A 85 7.59 28.23 4.55
C ARG A 85 9.13 28.29 4.57
N PRO A 86 9.76 29.43 4.25
CA PRO A 86 11.23 29.54 4.17
C PRO A 86 11.98 29.05 5.41
N LEU A 87 11.45 29.34 6.60
CA LEU A 87 12.05 28.98 7.90
C LEU A 87 11.45 27.71 8.52
N SER A 88 10.73 26.89 7.73
CA SER A 88 10.08 25.69 8.26
C SER A 88 11.10 24.60 8.59
N LYS A 89 11.11 24.13 9.83
CA LYS A 89 11.91 22.97 10.26
C LYS A 89 11.59 21.69 9.45
N LEU A 90 10.35 21.58 8.94
CA LEU A 90 9.90 20.44 8.16
C LEU A 90 10.48 20.42 6.73
N ARG A 91 10.88 21.57 6.18
CA ARG A 91 11.31 21.66 4.77
C ARG A 91 12.55 20.82 4.48
N GLY A 92 13.52 20.81 5.40
CA GLY A 92 14.76 20.04 5.25
C GLY A 92 14.64 18.57 5.62
N VAL A 93 13.67 18.22 6.47
CA VAL A 93 13.52 16.86 7.03
C VAL A 93 12.62 15.97 6.16
N LEU A 94 11.65 16.55 5.45
CA LEU A 94 10.70 15.79 4.62
C LEU A 94 11.27 15.42 3.23
N GLN A 95 12.50 14.90 3.21
CA GLN A 95 13.16 14.38 2.02
C GLN A 95 13.01 12.86 1.92
N THR A 96 13.06 12.31 0.71
CA THR A 96 13.05 10.86 0.50
C THR A 96 14.34 10.22 1.00
N PHE A 97 14.28 8.92 1.32
CA PHE A 97 15.41 8.09 1.76
C PHE A 97 16.02 8.45 3.12
N GLN A 98 15.44 9.43 3.84
CA GLN A 98 15.86 9.76 5.20
C GLN A 98 15.00 8.99 6.22
N PRO A 99 15.62 8.37 7.24
CA PRO A 99 14.90 7.74 8.33
C PRO A 99 14.33 8.82 9.25
N LEU A 100 13.01 8.78 9.44
CA LEU A 100 12.27 9.76 10.22
C LEU A 100 11.53 9.12 11.41
N SER A 101 11.43 9.89 12.48
CA SER A 101 10.46 9.70 13.56
C SER A 101 9.27 10.62 13.29
N LEU A 102 8.12 10.03 12.98
CA LEU A 102 6.91 10.71 12.53
C LEU A 102 5.83 10.67 13.60
N SER A 103 5.19 11.81 13.86
CA SER A 103 4.02 11.90 14.73
C SER A 103 2.86 12.54 13.99
N TRP A 104 1.65 12.03 14.13
CA TRP A 104 0.46 12.53 13.46
C TRP A 104 -0.82 12.38 14.29
N SER A 105 -1.89 13.04 13.84
CA SER A 105 -3.25 12.94 14.40
C SER A 105 -4.28 12.84 13.29
N GLY A 106 -5.49 12.39 13.63
CA GLY A 106 -6.59 12.21 12.72
C GLY A 106 -6.85 10.76 12.34
N LYS A 107 -8.10 10.49 11.92
CA LYS A 107 -8.58 9.20 11.40
C LYS A 107 -8.99 9.26 9.93
N SER A 108 -8.83 10.41 9.28
CA SER A 108 -9.10 10.59 7.86
C SER A 108 -8.07 9.88 6.99
N GLU A 109 -8.40 9.70 5.71
CA GLU A 109 -7.47 9.15 4.69
C GLU A 109 -6.17 9.96 4.57
N ILE A 110 -6.26 11.28 4.79
CA ILE A 110 -5.10 12.16 4.92
C ILE A 110 -5.07 12.68 6.35
N ARG A 111 -4.04 12.30 7.11
CA ARG A 111 -3.87 12.67 8.53
C ARG A 111 -3.01 13.92 8.67
N THR A 112 -3.06 14.60 9.81
CA THR A 112 -2.23 15.81 10.01
C THR A 112 -0.90 15.43 10.64
N LEU A 113 0.21 15.75 9.95
CA LEU A 113 1.56 15.64 10.51
C LEU A 113 1.70 16.64 11.68
N ILE A 114 2.12 16.12 12.83
CA ILE A 114 2.40 16.89 14.04
C ILE A 114 3.90 17.20 14.14
N ALA A 115 4.74 16.19 13.93
CA ALA A 115 6.18 16.31 14.02
C ALA A 115 6.87 15.32 13.08
N ALA A 116 8.02 15.72 12.57
CA ALA A 116 8.95 14.87 11.85
C ALA A 116 10.35 15.21 12.31
N GLU A 117 11.09 14.21 12.76
CA GLU A 117 12.46 14.34 13.26
C GLU A 117 13.35 13.38 12.48
N TRP A 118 14.49 13.86 12.00
CA TRP A 118 15.49 12.99 11.36
C TRP A 118 16.21 12.18 12.43
N VAL A 119 16.24 10.87 12.25
CA VAL A 119 16.85 9.93 13.22
C VAL A 119 18.33 9.71 12.94
N GLY A 120 18.79 9.96 11.72
CA GLY A 120 20.15 9.62 11.30
C GLY A 120 20.35 8.13 11.03
N GLY A 121 21.61 7.74 10.79
CA GLY A 121 22.01 6.33 10.68
C GLY A 121 22.01 5.71 9.29
N LEU A 122 21.57 6.43 8.24
CA LEU A 122 21.72 6.00 6.85
C LEU A 122 22.58 7.01 6.07
N LEU A 123 23.52 6.48 5.29
CA LEU A 123 24.26 7.26 4.30
C LEU A 123 23.30 7.72 3.18
N PRO A 124 23.47 8.95 2.64
CA PRO A 124 22.71 9.40 1.49
C PRO A 124 22.89 8.48 0.27
N LEU A 125 21.82 8.30 -0.51
CA LEU A 125 21.94 7.63 -1.81
C LEU A 125 22.51 8.59 -2.85
N GLU A 126 23.47 8.10 -3.64
CA GLU A 126 24.13 8.87 -4.70
C GLU A 126 24.06 8.17 -6.05
N LYS A 127 24.20 8.95 -7.14
CA LYS A 127 24.35 8.45 -8.51
C LYS A 127 23.25 7.42 -8.89
N SER A 128 23.64 6.24 -9.37
CA SER A 128 22.71 5.18 -9.78
C SER A 128 21.91 4.58 -8.62
N ALA A 129 22.44 4.62 -7.38
CA ALA A 129 21.73 4.16 -6.20
C ALA A 129 20.49 5.03 -5.91
N LEU A 130 20.54 6.32 -6.23
CA LEU A 130 19.40 7.24 -6.10
C LEU A 130 18.22 6.81 -6.98
N LEU A 131 18.49 6.44 -8.24
CA LEU A 131 17.47 5.94 -9.16
C LEU A 131 16.90 4.59 -8.68
N CYS A 132 17.74 3.72 -8.12
CA CYS A 132 17.30 2.49 -7.47
C CYS A 132 16.37 2.79 -6.30
N GLY A 133 16.69 3.76 -5.44
CA GLY A 133 15.83 4.20 -4.36
C GLY A 133 14.46 4.66 -4.85
N PHE A 134 14.41 5.48 -5.90
CA PHE A 134 13.14 5.93 -6.46
C PHE A 134 12.31 4.78 -7.05
N TYR A 135 12.95 3.81 -7.68
CA TYR A 135 12.29 2.58 -8.14
C TYR A 135 11.61 1.83 -6.99
N LEU A 136 12.29 1.68 -5.84
CA LEU A 136 11.72 1.05 -4.64
C LEU A 136 10.50 1.84 -4.12
N ASN A 137 10.59 3.17 -4.07
CA ASN A 137 9.47 4.01 -3.64
C ASN A 137 8.27 3.86 -4.56
N GLU A 138 8.51 3.84 -5.87
CA GLU A 138 7.43 3.68 -6.86
C GLU A 138 6.74 2.32 -6.72
N LEU A 139 7.50 1.24 -6.51
CA LEU A 139 6.94 -0.08 -6.23
C LEU A 139 6.06 -0.07 -4.97
N LEU A 140 6.55 0.51 -3.87
CA LEU A 140 5.77 0.62 -2.63
C LEU A 140 4.47 1.41 -2.84
N VAL A 141 4.53 2.55 -3.52
CA VAL A 141 3.34 3.38 -3.80
C VAL A 141 2.29 2.64 -4.62
N LYS A 142 2.71 1.74 -5.53
CA LYS A 142 1.81 1.03 -6.43
C LYS A 142 1.29 -0.29 -5.89
N LEU A 143 2.11 -1.01 -5.13
CA LEU A 143 1.83 -2.39 -4.73
C LEU A 143 1.44 -2.54 -3.26
N VAL A 144 1.70 -1.53 -2.41
CA VAL A 144 1.33 -1.58 -0.99
C VAL A 144 0.02 -0.81 -0.75
N ALA A 145 -0.94 -1.48 -0.12
CA ALA A 145 -2.20 -0.86 0.29
C ALA A 145 -1.96 0.22 1.35
N ARG A 146 -2.85 1.22 1.41
CA ARG A 146 -2.81 2.22 2.49
C ARG A 146 -3.28 1.59 3.79
N ASP A 147 -2.70 2.05 4.89
CA ASP A 147 -3.05 1.63 6.25
C ASP A 147 -2.88 0.12 6.52
N ASP A 148 -2.05 -0.56 5.71
CA ASP A 148 -1.71 -1.97 5.86
C ASP A 148 -0.27 -2.14 6.38
N PRO A 149 -0.07 -2.52 7.67
CA PRO A 149 1.27 -2.62 8.25
C PRO A 149 2.09 -3.80 7.70
N HIS A 150 3.29 -3.50 7.18
CA HIS A 150 4.25 -4.51 6.75
C HIS A 150 5.62 -4.29 7.43
N ALA A 151 5.74 -4.60 8.72
CA ALA A 151 6.97 -4.37 9.48
C ALA A 151 8.20 -5.12 8.94
N VAL A 152 8.01 -6.33 8.39
CA VAL A 152 9.09 -7.10 7.75
C VAL A 152 9.54 -6.42 6.46
N LEU A 153 8.60 -5.99 5.61
CA LEU A 153 8.91 -5.24 4.39
C LEU A 153 9.60 -3.91 4.70
N PHE A 154 9.20 -3.23 5.78
CA PHE A 154 9.86 -2.03 6.27
C PHE A 154 11.33 -2.28 6.59
N ASN A 155 11.64 -3.37 7.30
CA ASN A 155 13.03 -3.73 7.58
C ASN A 155 13.81 -4.06 6.30
N HIS A 156 13.22 -4.78 5.35
CA HIS A 156 13.86 -5.00 4.04
C HIS A 156 14.13 -3.67 3.33
N TYR A 157 13.17 -2.74 3.31
CA TYR A 157 13.36 -1.41 2.71
C TYR A 157 14.55 -0.68 3.33
N VAL A 158 14.66 -0.66 4.68
CA VAL A 158 15.79 -0.06 5.39
C VAL A 158 17.11 -0.72 5.00
N THR A 159 17.18 -2.05 5.03
CA THR A 159 18.38 -2.82 4.66
C THR A 159 18.78 -2.55 3.21
N THR A 160 17.82 -2.56 2.29
CA THR A 160 18.04 -2.28 0.86
C THR A 160 18.58 -0.87 0.64
N LEU A 161 18.02 0.16 1.29
CA LEU A 161 18.56 1.52 1.22
C LEU A 161 20.00 1.57 1.75
N ASN A 162 20.27 0.90 2.88
CA ASN A 162 21.61 0.88 3.45
C ASN A 162 22.63 0.19 2.53
N GLN A 163 22.29 -0.96 1.97
CA GLN A 163 23.13 -1.69 1.01
C GLN A 163 23.41 -0.85 -0.24
N LEU A 164 22.38 -0.20 -0.81
CA LEU A 164 22.54 0.70 -1.95
C LEU A 164 23.45 1.90 -1.64
N ALA A 165 23.35 2.46 -0.44
CA ALA A 165 24.22 3.56 0.01
C ALA A 165 25.68 3.13 0.18
N HIS A 166 25.93 1.85 0.48
CA HIS A 166 27.26 1.25 0.56
C HIS A 166 27.74 0.64 -0.78
N LEU A 167 27.05 0.94 -1.88
CA LEU A 167 27.41 0.50 -3.23
C LEU A 167 27.43 -1.02 -3.43
N GLU A 168 26.64 -1.75 -2.64
CA GLU A 168 26.39 -3.16 -2.89
C GLU A 168 25.76 -3.37 -4.28
N PRO A 169 25.96 -4.54 -4.92
CA PRO A 169 25.48 -4.77 -6.28
C PRO A 169 23.95 -4.61 -6.39
N ALA A 170 23.53 -3.49 -6.99
CA ALA A 170 22.10 -3.18 -7.17
C ALA A 170 21.30 -4.32 -7.83
N PRO A 171 21.82 -5.08 -8.82
CA PRO A 171 21.09 -6.22 -9.37
C PRO A 171 20.71 -7.28 -8.34
N ILE A 172 21.47 -7.47 -7.26
CA ILE A 172 21.19 -8.42 -6.18
C ILE A 172 20.22 -7.79 -5.18
N VAL A 173 20.60 -6.63 -4.65
CA VAL A 173 19.87 -5.90 -3.61
C VAL A 173 18.43 -5.61 -4.01
N LEU A 174 18.20 -5.26 -5.29
CA LEU A 174 16.86 -5.04 -5.82
C LEU A 174 16.01 -6.32 -5.89
N ARG A 175 16.59 -7.49 -6.22
CA ARG A 175 15.80 -8.74 -6.31
C ARG A 175 15.38 -9.24 -4.94
N GLN A 176 16.25 -9.09 -3.95
CA GLN A 176 15.93 -9.38 -2.55
C GLN A 176 14.71 -8.55 -2.11
N PHE A 177 14.76 -7.23 -2.34
CA PHE A 177 13.63 -6.36 -2.00
C PHE A 177 12.35 -6.71 -2.74
N GLU A 178 12.40 -6.87 -4.06
CA GLU A 178 11.21 -7.16 -4.86
C GLU A 178 10.57 -8.50 -4.48
N ARG A 179 11.38 -9.52 -4.16
CA ARG A 179 10.88 -10.81 -3.67
C ARG A 179 10.21 -10.63 -2.31
N ALA A 180 10.84 -9.89 -1.40
CA ALA A 180 10.25 -9.55 -0.11
C ALA A 180 8.94 -8.78 -0.29
N LEU A 181 8.88 -7.81 -1.20
CA LEU A 181 7.66 -7.06 -1.51
C LEU A 181 6.51 -7.98 -1.91
N LEU A 182 6.70 -8.83 -2.92
CA LEU A 182 5.65 -9.74 -3.38
C LEU A 182 5.23 -10.74 -2.28
N LYS A 183 6.17 -11.21 -1.46
CA LYS A 183 5.88 -12.08 -0.31
C LYS A 183 5.02 -11.38 0.73
N GLN A 184 5.41 -10.16 1.11
CA GLN A 184 4.75 -9.42 2.19
C GLN A 184 3.40 -8.86 1.77
N THR A 185 3.16 -8.62 0.48
CA THR A 185 1.84 -8.26 -0.05
C THR A 185 0.95 -9.48 -0.33
N GLY A 186 1.45 -10.69 -0.06
CA GLY A 186 0.66 -11.93 -0.15
C GLY A 186 0.44 -12.47 -1.56
N VAL A 187 1.16 -11.95 -2.56
CA VAL A 187 0.99 -12.34 -3.98
C VAL A 187 2.14 -13.21 -4.50
N ALA A 188 3.19 -13.46 -3.70
CA ALA A 188 4.27 -14.35 -4.11
C ALA A 188 3.87 -15.83 -3.96
N GLY A 189 4.07 -16.59 -5.04
CA GLY A 189 4.05 -18.05 -4.97
C GLY A 189 5.25 -18.63 -4.16
N ASP A 190 5.01 -19.76 -3.50
CA ASP A 190 6.04 -20.58 -2.86
C ASP A 190 6.99 -21.17 -3.91
N PHE A 191 8.26 -20.77 -3.88
CA PHE A 191 9.26 -21.20 -4.86
C PHE A 191 9.90 -22.55 -4.51
N THR A 192 9.55 -23.15 -3.38
CA THR A 192 10.08 -24.44 -2.94
C THR A 192 9.29 -25.63 -3.44
N ARG A 193 8.06 -25.43 -3.95
CA ARG A 193 7.18 -26.53 -4.37
C ARG A 193 6.56 -26.28 -5.73
N CYS A 194 6.59 -27.30 -6.58
CA CYS A 194 5.90 -27.30 -7.85
C CYS A 194 4.39 -27.37 -7.64
N THR A 195 3.66 -26.41 -8.20
CA THR A 195 2.21 -26.27 -8.05
C THR A 195 1.41 -27.41 -8.67
N SER A 196 1.89 -27.97 -9.78
CA SER A 196 1.19 -29.05 -10.49
C SER A 196 1.39 -30.42 -9.84
N SER A 197 2.61 -30.73 -9.37
CA SER A 197 2.93 -32.04 -8.78
C SER A 197 2.88 -32.05 -7.25
N ARG A 198 2.87 -30.86 -6.62
CA ARG A 198 3.05 -30.62 -5.18
C ARG A 198 4.39 -31.15 -4.62
N GLN A 199 5.30 -31.60 -5.47
CA GLN A 199 6.63 -32.05 -5.06
C GLN A 199 7.56 -30.85 -4.82
N PRO A 200 8.63 -31.00 -4.03
CA PRO A 200 9.69 -30.01 -3.96
C PRO A 200 10.22 -29.65 -5.35
N VAL A 201 10.64 -28.40 -5.52
CA VAL A 201 11.31 -27.95 -6.74
C VAL A 201 12.66 -28.68 -6.85
N ASP A 202 12.83 -29.42 -7.94
CA ASP A 202 14.10 -30.04 -8.30
C ASP A 202 15.06 -28.96 -8.87
N PRO A 203 16.29 -28.82 -8.33
CA PRO A 203 17.22 -27.80 -8.78
C PRO A 203 17.66 -27.91 -10.25
N VAL A 204 17.62 -29.12 -10.84
CA VAL A 204 18.09 -29.40 -12.20
C VAL A 204 17.01 -29.10 -13.25
N GLU A 205 15.74 -29.23 -12.87
CA GLU A 205 14.61 -29.05 -13.78
C GLU A 205 14.35 -27.58 -14.17
N SER A 206 13.65 -27.38 -15.29
CA SER A 206 13.25 -26.06 -15.76
C SER A 206 11.79 -25.74 -15.43
N TYR A 207 11.56 -24.54 -14.91
CA TYR A 207 10.26 -24.06 -14.44
C TYR A 207 9.85 -22.77 -15.13
N VAL A 208 8.55 -22.55 -15.19
CA VAL A 208 7.94 -21.23 -15.32
C VAL A 208 7.13 -20.94 -14.06
N VAL A 209 6.96 -19.67 -13.74
CA VAL A 209 6.20 -19.26 -12.55
C VAL A 209 4.91 -18.61 -12.99
N ASP A 210 3.80 -19.23 -12.60
CA ASP A 210 2.48 -18.60 -12.68
C ASP A 210 2.41 -17.50 -11.60
N PRO A 211 2.11 -16.24 -11.94
CA PRO A 211 2.06 -15.15 -10.97
C PRO A 211 1.08 -15.39 -9.81
N GLU A 212 0.00 -16.14 -10.03
CA GLU A 212 -1.04 -16.36 -9.03
C GLU A 212 -0.89 -17.70 -8.30
N ARG A 213 -0.18 -18.66 -8.90
CA ARG A 213 -0.10 -20.03 -8.37
C ARG A 213 1.29 -20.40 -7.87
N GLY A 214 2.34 -19.89 -8.51
CA GLY A 214 3.73 -20.27 -8.26
C GLY A 214 4.33 -21.17 -9.35
N PRO A 215 5.45 -21.84 -9.08
CA PRO A 215 6.23 -22.53 -10.10
C PRO A 215 5.54 -23.81 -10.59
N ARG A 216 5.72 -24.11 -11.87
CA ARG A 216 5.39 -25.41 -12.49
C ARG A 216 6.45 -25.77 -13.51
N LEU A 217 6.56 -27.06 -13.85
CA LEU A 217 7.47 -27.50 -14.91
C LEU A 217 7.18 -26.74 -16.22
N ALA A 218 8.26 -26.32 -16.87
CA ALA A 218 8.20 -25.60 -18.12
C ALA A 218 7.78 -26.55 -19.27
N ARG A 219 6.90 -26.07 -20.14
CA ARG A 219 6.38 -26.77 -21.32
C ARG A 219 6.88 -26.09 -22.57
N ALA A 220 7.06 -26.82 -23.67
CA ALA A 220 7.60 -26.26 -24.92
C ALA A 220 6.85 -24.99 -25.42
N ALA A 221 5.52 -24.96 -25.26
CA ALA A 221 4.66 -23.85 -25.70
C ALA A 221 4.61 -22.64 -24.75
N ASP A 222 5.33 -22.67 -23.61
CA ASP A 222 5.28 -21.55 -22.65
C ASP A 222 5.96 -20.30 -23.21
N ALA A 223 5.24 -19.17 -23.14
CA ALA A 223 5.76 -17.84 -23.47
C ALA A 223 6.35 -17.10 -22.24
N TRP A 224 6.29 -17.70 -21.06
CA TRP A 224 6.79 -17.11 -19.81
C TRP A 224 8.30 -17.35 -19.62
N PRO A 225 8.99 -16.52 -18.83
CA PRO A 225 10.40 -16.73 -18.54
C PRO A 225 10.65 -18.11 -17.94
N ARG A 226 11.58 -18.84 -18.54
CA ARG A 226 12.07 -20.11 -18.00
C ARG A 226 13.21 -19.84 -17.04
N VAL A 227 13.16 -20.50 -15.89
CA VAL A 227 14.21 -20.46 -14.89
C VAL A 227 14.54 -21.88 -14.43
N SER A 228 15.75 -22.09 -13.92
CA SER A 228 16.13 -23.34 -13.27
C SER A 228 15.46 -23.44 -11.90
N GLY A 229 15.21 -24.67 -11.44
CA GLY A 229 14.78 -24.88 -10.07
C GLY A 229 15.81 -24.38 -9.06
N LYS A 230 17.10 -24.49 -9.39
CA LYS A 230 18.18 -23.92 -8.57
C LYS A 230 17.97 -22.43 -8.32
N THR A 231 17.70 -21.65 -9.37
CA THR A 231 17.42 -20.22 -9.24
C THR A 231 16.22 -19.93 -8.35
N LEU A 232 15.14 -20.72 -8.43
CA LEU A 232 13.98 -20.55 -7.54
C LEU A 232 14.34 -20.77 -6.07
N LEU A 233 15.12 -21.81 -5.79
CA LEU A 233 15.58 -22.15 -4.43
C LEU A 233 16.58 -21.12 -3.89
N ASP A 234 17.49 -20.65 -4.74
CA ASP A 234 18.46 -19.60 -4.44
C ASP A 234 17.74 -18.29 -4.07
N MET A 235 16.75 -17.88 -4.87
CA MET A 235 15.91 -16.70 -4.59
C MET A 235 15.13 -16.83 -3.28
N GLU A 236 14.68 -18.03 -2.93
CA GLU A 236 13.97 -18.27 -1.67
C GLU A 236 14.88 -18.14 -0.45
N ARG A 237 16.17 -18.45 -0.61
CA ARG A 237 17.23 -18.31 0.40
C ARG A 237 17.91 -16.94 0.38
N GLU A 238 17.51 -16.06 -0.53
CA GLU A 238 18.14 -14.76 -0.79
C GLU A 238 19.62 -14.84 -1.20
N ASP A 239 20.05 -15.99 -1.74
CA ASP A 239 21.41 -16.23 -2.23
C ASP A 239 21.50 -15.93 -3.72
N TYR A 240 22.17 -14.85 -4.09
CA TYR A 240 22.38 -14.44 -5.49
C TYR A 240 23.85 -14.53 -5.90
N SER A 241 24.64 -15.37 -5.23
CA SER A 241 26.06 -15.59 -5.58
C SER A 241 26.25 -16.14 -7.00
N ASP A 242 25.28 -16.94 -7.49
CA ASP A 242 25.30 -17.54 -8.81
C ASP A 242 24.89 -16.54 -9.92
N PRO A 243 25.75 -16.29 -10.94
CA PRO A 243 25.43 -15.41 -12.07
C PRO A 243 24.20 -15.83 -12.88
N VAL A 244 23.92 -17.14 -12.97
CA VAL A 244 22.72 -17.67 -13.63
C VAL A 244 21.49 -17.24 -12.85
N THR A 245 21.52 -17.37 -11.52
CA THR A 245 20.45 -16.92 -10.63
C THR A 245 20.22 -15.41 -10.75
N GLN A 246 21.28 -14.59 -10.82
CA GLN A 246 21.13 -13.15 -11.03
C GLN A 246 20.43 -12.83 -12.36
N THR A 247 20.82 -13.50 -13.44
CA THR A 247 20.24 -13.27 -14.77
C THR A 247 18.78 -13.71 -14.84
N GLN A 248 18.50 -14.93 -14.40
CA GLN A 248 17.17 -15.53 -14.46
C GLN A 248 16.19 -14.83 -13.51
N SER A 249 16.60 -14.51 -12.28
CA SER A 249 15.75 -13.79 -11.32
C SER A 249 15.36 -12.40 -11.80
N LYS A 250 16.26 -11.66 -12.47
CA LYS A 250 15.94 -10.36 -13.06
C LYS A 250 14.82 -10.47 -14.09
N VAL A 251 14.89 -11.46 -14.99
CA VAL A 251 13.87 -11.64 -16.03
C VAL A 251 12.55 -12.11 -15.41
N LEU A 252 12.61 -13.04 -14.47
CA LEU A 252 11.45 -13.56 -13.75
C LEU A 252 10.74 -12.47 -12.95
N MET A 253 11.46 -11.73 -12.10
CA MET A 253 10.86 -10.69 -11.26
C MET A 253 10.26 -9.56 -12.10
N ARG A 254 10.87 -9.21 -13.23
CA ARG A 254 10.28 -8.26 -14.17
C ARG A 254 8.92 -8.74 -14.70
N PHE A 255 8.79 -10.03 -15.02
CA PHE A 255 7.54 -10.61 -15.47
C PHE A 255 6.48 -10.62 -14.36
N LEU A 256 6.85 -11.08 -13.16
CA LEU A 256 5.94 -11.14 -12.01
C LEU A 256 5.45 -9.74 -11.59
N LEU A 257 6.36 -8.78 -11.46
CA LEU A 257 6.00 -7.40 -11.13
C LEU A 257 5.11 -6.79 -12.22
N ALA A 258 5.40 -7.02 -13.49
CA ALA A 258 4.57 -6.50 -14.58
C ALA A 258 3.13 -7.02 -14.52
N HIS A 259 2.94 -8.30 -14.15
CA HIS A 259 1.62 -8.87 -13.94
C HIS A 259 0.89 -8.19 -12.78
N HIS A 260 1.52 -8.08 -11.60
CA HIS A 260 0.88 -7.48 -10.42
C HIS A 260 0.69 -5.96 -10.54
N LEU A 261 1.45 -5.28 -11.39
CA LEU A 261 1.24 -3.87 -11.72
C LEU A 261 0.04 -3.65 -12.67
N GLY A 262 -0.54 -4.70 -13.25
CA GLY A 262 -1.75 -4.60 -14.06
C GLY A 262 -1.62 -3.66 -15.27
N GLY A 263 -0.42 -3.53 -15.83
CA GLY A 263 -0.12 -2.62 -16.95
C GLY A 263 0.26 -1.19 -16.55
N ALA A 264 0.31 -0.85 -15.26
CA ALA A 264 0.80 0.45 -14.81
C ALA A 264 2.31 0.59 -15.10
N PRO A 265 2.74 1.56 -15.93
CA PRO A 265 4.14 1.72 -16.28
C PRO A 265 4.94 2.23 -15.09
N LEU A 266 6.19 1.77 -14.91
CA LEU A 266 7.10 2.34 -13.91
C LEU A 266 7.85 3.53 -14.52
N ASN A 267 7.57 4.74 -14.03
CA ASN A 267 8.16 5.98 -14.53
C ASN A 267 9.67 6.03 -14.29
N THR A 268 10.11 5.50 -13.15
CA THR A 268 11.55 5.43 -12.80
C THR A 268 12.33 4.55 -13.76
N ARG A 269 11.70 3.48 -14.28
CA ARG A 269 12.31 2.61 -15.28
C ARG A 269 12.47 3.31 -16.62
N GLN A 270 11.49 4.11 -17.04
CA GLN A 270 11.61 4.90 -18.27
C GLN A 270 12.79 5.87 -18.17
N ILE A 271 12.90 6.60 -17.05
CA ILE A 271 13.99 7.53 -16.78
C ILE A 271 15.37 6.82 -16.78
N LEU A 272 15.45 5.61 -16.20
CA LEU A 272 16.68 4.80 -16.23
C LEU A 272 17.07 4.39 -17.65
N ILE A 273 16.10 4.00 -18.49
CA ILE A 273 16.35 3.66 -19.89
C ILE A 273 16.85 4.89 -20.65
N ASP A 274 16.20 6.03 -20.47
CA ASP A 274 16.54 7.27 -21.16
C ASP A 274 17.93 7.81 -20.75
N LEU A 275 18.32 7.67 -19.47
CA LEU A 275 19.64 8.06 -18.97
C LEU A 275 20.77 7.11 -19.38
N MET A 276 20.48 5.84 -19.65
CA MET A 276 21.47 4.86 -20.13
C MET A 276 21.66 4.90 -21.66
N GLN A 277 20.85 5.69 -22.38
CA GLN A 277 20.92 5.90 -23.83
C GLN A 277 21.67 7.18 -24.23
N LEU A 278 22.18 7.95 -23.25
CA LEU A 278 23.06 9.12 -23.41
C LEU A 278 24.51 8.74 -23.07
#